data_AF-A0A925GM10-F1
#
_entry.id   AF-A0A925GM10-F1
#
_cell.length_a   1.000
_cell.length_b   1.000
_cell.length_c   1.000
_cell.angle_alpha   90.00
_cell.angle_beta   90.00
_cell.angle_gamma   90.00
#
_symmetry.space_group_name_H-M   'P 1'
#
loop_
_entity.id
_entity.type
_entity.pdbx_description
1 polymer ?
#
loop_
_entity_poly.entity_id
_entity_poly.type
_entity_poly.pdbx_seq_one_letter_code
_entity_poly.pdbx_strand_id
1 'polypeptide(L)'
;MVRAGFEVKGIFSSDENVRRFADEFRLTCSHPRDGWAEALARSPFDYLFSIVNRFILPEAILGLPRKMAINYHDGPLPAYAGVNATFWAIVNREKRHGITWHAMDQGIDTGDILKQPLIALAEKETSISLNLKCYEAAIHSFRQLAGELRSEALQPRQQAIEKRTYYPRSKRPARGSVISWQQGAEEIESLCRALDFGFGSNPMGLPKVLLQGTPLILSDVEVLAGPASPPGTVVCIREEEIHVATADQRIAIRQVQTLAGVVISAAQLVSRFGLYEGYHWEETSPEQLALLENLDAGVAPHQDYWVKKLARFHPAALPGAHRRGTEMPAGLARTEVPISPAVEAFLLKKTLNAEDFLSAVFLTYLFRINGQTNVGVGYQTDQLVKQGKGSHHLFSDCLPLQLEIKGDASFEENYAALRREVAAITKHGTYGGDIVLRYPALRAVPERMGPDFFSVIIRKTQSPGRALDVPVNAFSVVVSDQPTCTILYNPRAWERSGVEAVAHQISVLLESLVSQPALPVKSLGLVTDQERHQLLYEWNATRVTYPRDRLIHQLVEEQAKRRPESVALTSGEVFLTYQQLDRQANQLARHLQKRGVGPEVMVG
;
A
#
# COMPACT_ATOMS: atom_id res chain seq x y z
N MET A 1 -39.36 1.91 6.82
CA MET A 1 -39.83 3.29 7.07
C MET A 1 -40.84 3.76 6.04
N VAL A 2 -40.46 4.06 4.78
CA VAL A 2 -41.40 4.57 3.76
C VAL A 2 -42.63 3.67 3.60
N ARG A 3 -42.44 2.35 3.42
CA ARG A 3 -43.55 1.38 3.33
C ARG A 3 -44.43 1.29 4.58
N ALA A 4 -43.90 1.67 5.74
CA ALA A 4 -44.64 1.71 7.01
C ALA A 4 -45.31 3.09 7.26
N GLY A 5 -45.31 3.98 6.27
CA GLY A 5 -45.97 5.29 6.34
C GLY A 5 -45.15 6.39 7.03
N PHE A 6 -43.84 6.20 7.19
CA PHE A 6 -42.94 7.25 7.70
C PHE A 6 -42.40 8.11 6.56
N GLU A 7 -42.32 9.42 6.80
CA GLU A 7 -41.57 10.36 5.99
C GLU A 7 -40.08 10.26 6.33
N VAL A 8 -39.21 10.07 5.33
CA VAL A 8 -37.76 10.06 5.51
C VAL A 8 -37.21 11.44 5.16
N LYS A 9 -36.73 12.19 6.15
CA LYS A 9 -36.23 13.56 5.96
C LYS A 9 -34.88 13.64 5.24
N GLY A 10 -34.07 12.59 5.31
CA GLY A 10 -32.77 12.53 4.64
C GLY A 10 -31.91 11.36 5.11
N ILE A 11 -30.77 11.19 4.45
CA ILE A 11 -29.77 10.16 4.72
C ILE A 11 -28.40 10.85 4.84
N PHE A 12 -27.54 10.34 5.73
CA PHE A 12 -26.15 10.80 5.84
C PHE A 12 -25.23 9.62 5.53
N SER A 13 -24.55 9.67 4.38
CA SER A 13 -23.64 8.61 3.96
C SER A 13 -22.54 9.09 3.01
N SER A 14 -21.35 8.52 3.18
CA SER A 14 -20.25 8.62 2.22
C SER A 14 -20.23 7.44 1.24
N ASP A 15 -21.10 6.45 1.42
CA ASP A 15 -21.21 5.28 0.55
C ASP A 15 -21.94 5.62 -0.75
N GLU A 16 -21.30 5.34 -1.89
CA GLU A 16 -21.83 5.65 -3.21
C GLU A 16 -23.09 4.86 -3.56
N ASN A 17 -23.23 3.61 -3.07
CA ASN A 17 -24.43 2.81 -3.30
C ASN A 17 -25.61 3.39 -2.50
N VAL A 18 -25.36 3.85 -1.27
CA VAL A 18 -26.38 4.53 -0.46
C VAL A 18 -26.79 5.86 -1.09
N ARG A 19 -25.84 6.61 -1.66
CA ARG A 19 -26.15 7.85 -2.40
C ARG A 19 -26.98 7.57 -3.64
N ARG A 20 -26.60 6.59 -4.45
CA ARG A 20 -27.37 6.17 -5.63
C ARG A 20 -28.78 5.74 -5.27
N PHE A 21 -28.93 4.98 -4.17
CA PHE A 21 -30.24 4.62 -3.62
C PHE A 21 -31.04 5.87 -3.22
N ALA A 22 -30.42 6.82 -2.52
CA ALA A 22 -31.09 8.05 -2.13
C ALA A 22 -31.58 8.84 -3.35
N ASP A 23 -30.77 8.95 -4.41
CA ASP A 23 -31.15 9.62 -5.66
C ASP A 23 -32.34 8.93 -6.35
N GLU A 24 -32.33 7.60 -6.42
CA GLU A 24 -33.43 6.80 -6.99
C GLU A 24 -34.76 7.07 -6.30
N PHE A 25 -34.73 7.24 -4.97
CA PHE A 25 -35.91 7.54 -4.15
C PHE A 25 -36.12 9.03 -3.89
N ARG A 26 -35.35 9.92 -4.53
CA ARG A 26 -35.40 11.38 -4.37
C ARG A 26 -35.26 11.84 -2.91
N LEU A 27 -34.40 11.16 -2.15
CA LEU A 27 -34.05 11.49 -0.78
C LEU A 27 -32.78 12.33 -0.76
N THR A 28 -32.73 13.35 0.09
CA THR A 28 -31.51 14.13 0.31
C THR A 28 -30.45 13.24 0.97
N CYS A 29 -29.27 13.11 0.34
CA CYS A 29 -28.13 12.41 0.92
C CYS A 29 -26.94 13.36 1.13
N SER A 30 -26.54 13.54 2.39
CA SER A 30 -25.44 14.43 2.78
C SER A 30 -24.20 13.64 3.20
N HIS A 31 -23.02 14.26 3.08
CA HIS A 31 -21.79 13.64 3.59
C HIS A 31 -21.76 13.69 5.13
N PRO A 32 -21.45 12.59 5.83
CA PRO A 32 -21.25 12.61 7.27
C PRO A 32 -19.91 13.28 7.58
N ARG A 33 -19.93 14.45 8.26
CA ARG A 33 -18.86 15.08 9.07
C ARG A 33 -18.84 16.61 9.04
N ASP A 34 -19.34 17.25 7.98
CA ASP A 34 -19.34 18.72 7.90
C ASP A 34 -20.73 19.27 8.25
N GLY A 35 -20.83 19.94 9.40
CA GLY A 35 -22.04 20.66 9.81
C GLY A 35 -23.29 19.78 10.01
N TRP A 36 -23.12 18.47 10.19
CA TRP A 36 -24.24 17.51 10.22
C TRP A 36 -25.16 17.67 11.44
N ALA A 37 -24.63 18.11 12.59
CA ALA A 37 -25.43 18.36 13.78
C ALA A 37 -26.33 19.57 13.55
N GLU A 38 -25.77 20.65 12.99
CA GLU A 38 -26.51 21.82 12.57
C GLU A 38 -27.53 21.48 11.47
N ALA A 39 -27.14 20.64 10.50
CA ALA A 39 -28.03 20.21 9.42
C ALA A 39 -29.22 19.39 9.95
N LEU A 40 -28.98 18.44 10.86
CA LEU A 40 -30.04 17.66 11.51
C LEU A 40 -30.93 18.53 12.39
N ALA A 41 -30.35 19.49 13.12
CA ALA A 41 -31.11 20.39 14.00
C ALA A 41 -32.06 21.34 13.24
N ARG A 42 -31.81 21.63 11.95
CA ARG A 42 -32.66 22.52 11.13
C ARG A 42 -34.06 21.98 10.89
N SER A 43 -34.26 20.66 10.93
CA SER A 43 -35.55 20.04 10.61
C SER A 43 -35.92 19.06 11.72
N PRO A 44 -36.99 19.31 12.50
CA PRO A 44 -37.41 18.38 13.53
C PRO A 44 -37.79 17.01 12.98
N PHE A 45 -37.43 15.95 13.70
CA PHE A 45 -37.77 14.56 13.38
C PHE A 45 -38.03 13.75 14.64
N ASP A 46 -38.80 12.67 14.51
CA ASP A 46 -39.19 11.84 15.67
C ASP A 46 -38.17 10.74 15.97
N TYR A 47 -37.58 10.16 14.92
CA TYR A 47 -36.67 9.02 15.04
C TYR A 47 -35.38 9.25 14.25
N LEU A 48 -34.25 8.85 14.85
CA LEU A 48 -32.94 8.79 14.20
C LEU A 48 -32.52 7.32 14.09
N PHE A 49 -32.09 6.88 12.91
CA PHE A 49 -31.56 5.53 12.71
C PHE A 49 -30.06 5.57 12.38
N SER A 50 -29.27 4.83 13.15
CA SER A 50 -27.87 4.53 12.87
C SER A 50 -27.77 3.08 12.38
N ILE A 51 -27.38 2.89 11.13
CA ILE A 51 -27.32 1.55 10.49
C ILE A 51 -25.94 1.40 9.85
N VAL A 52 -25.13 0.48 10.39
CA VAL A 52 -23.75 0.22 9.92
C VAL A 52 -22.90 1.50 9.88
N ASN A 53 -23.17 2.42 10.80
CA ASN A 53 -22.45 3.68 10.93
C ASN A 53 -21.16 3.48 11.71
N ARG A 54 -20.03 3.93 11.16
CA ARG A 54 -18.70 3.79 11.77
C ARG A 54 -18.29 4.98 12.64
N PHE A 55 -19.19 5.95 12.83
CA PHE A 55 -18.95 7.13 13.66
C PHE A 55 -19.73 7.04 14.96
N ILE A 56 -19.06 7.37 16.06
CA ILE A 56 -19.73 7.61 17.34
C ILE A 56 -20.50 8.91 17.21
N LEU A 57 -21.82 8.87 17.41
CA LEU A 57 -22.66 10.06 17.34
C LEU A 57 -22.50 10.87 18.64
N PRO A 58 -22.21 12.17 18.56
CA PRO A 58 -22.12 13.02 19.74
C PRO A 58 -23.50 13.17 20.41
N GLU A 59 -23.50 13.43 21.71
CA GLU A 59 -24.72 13.65 22.51
C GLU A 59 -25.66 14.70 21.89
N ALA A 60 -25.09 15.77 21.35
CA ALA A 60 -25.84 16.83 20.68
C ALA A 60 -26.69 16.34 19.49
N ILE A 61 -26.34 15.21 18.87
CA ILE A 61 -27.14 14.55 17.81
C ILE A 61 -28.12 13.55 18.41
N LEU A 62 -27.70 12.79 19.43
CA LEU A 62 -28.53 11.78 20.08
C LEU A 62 -29.77 12.38 20.76
N GLY A 63 -29.70 13.63 21.21
CA GLY A 63 -30.82 14.36 21.81
C GLY A 63 -31.77 15.07 20.83
N LEU A 64 -31.47 15.08 19.53
CA LEU A 64 -32.34 15.71 18.51
C LEU A 64 -33.68 15.00 18.24
N PRO A 65 -33.78 13.65 18.16
CA PRO A 65 -35.05 12.99 17.88
C PRO A 65 -36.05 13.21 19.02
N ARG A 66 -37.29 13.57 18.67
CA ARG A 66 -38.36 13.78 19.67
C ARG A 66 -38.76 12.51 20.41
N LYS A 67 -38.59 11.34 19.79
CA LYS A 67 -38.98 10.05 20.36
C LYS A 67 -37.77 9.18 20.68
N MET A 68 -36.95 8.83 19.69
CA MET A 68 -35.86 7.87 19.92
C MET A 68 -34.75 7.92 18.88
N ALA A 69 -33.52 7.72 19.33
CA ALA A 69 -32.38 7.38 18.50
C ALA A 69 -32.17 5.85 18.55
N ILE A 70 -32.08 5.18 17.41
CA ILE A 70 -32.07 3.71 17.29
C ILE A 70 -30.84 3.28 16.49
N ASN A 71 -30.13 2.25 16.98
CA ASN A 71 -28.98 1.66 16.29
C ASN A 71 -29.23 0.21 15.91
N TYR A 72 -28.64 -0.21 14.79
CA TYR A 72 -28.44 -1.60 14.43
C TYR A 72 -27.05 -2.06 14.89
N HIS A 73 -27.02 -3.14 15.65
CA HIS A 73 -25.81 -3.86 16.05
C HIS A 73 -25.84 -5.29 15.54
N ASP A 74 -24.72 -5.79 15.02
CA ASP A 74 -24.58 -7.12 14.43
C ASP A 74 -24.21 -8.20 15.47
N GLY A 75 -24.68 -8.05 16.71
CA GLY A 75 -24.49 -8.99 17.81
C GLY A 75 -25.69 -9.06 18.78
N PRO A 76 -25.81 -10.15 19.57
CA PRO A 76 -26.89 -10.33 20.54
C PRO A 76 -26.57 -9.62 21.88
N LEU A 77 -26.80 -8.30 21.92
CA LEU A 77 -26.53 -7.48 23.12
C LEU A 77 -27.21 -8.03 24.39
N PRO A 78 -26.55 -7.96 25.56
CA PRO A 78 -25.32 -7.23 25.85
C PRO A 78 -24.02 -7.95 25.44
N ALA A 79 -24.11 -9.17 24.89
CA ALA A 79 -22.93 -9.87 24.41
C ALA A 79 -22.45 -9.29 23.07
N TYR A 80 -21.14 -9.34 22.85
CA TYR A 80 -20.47 -8.92 21.62
C TYR A 80 -20.71 -7.45 21.23
N ALA A 81 -20.82 -6.56 22.22
CA ALA A 81 -20.84 -5.10 21.97
C ALA A 81 -19.51 -4.63 21.33
N GLY A 82 -19.54 -3.50 20.64
CA GLY A 82 -18.37 -2.95 19.95
C GLY A 82 -18.35 -3.30 18.47
N VAL A 83 -17.22 -3.82 17.96
CA VAL A 83 -17.04 -4.03 16.51
C VAL A 83 -16.61 -5.45 16.15
N ASN A 84 -16.92 -5.85 14.92
CA ASN A 84 -16.63 -7.18 14.36
C ASN A 84 -17.24 -8.31 15.20
N ALA A 85 -18.49 -8.16 15.65
CA ALA A 85 -19.16 -9.12 16.54
C ALA A 85 -19.22 -10.54 15.94
N THR A 86 -19.43 -10.64 14.62
CA THR A 86 -19.47 -11.92 13.90
C THR A 86 -18.14 -12.65 13.89
N PHE A 87 -17.02 -11.92 13.75
CA PHE A 87 -15.68 -12.49 13.91
C PHE A 87 -15.51 -13.12 15.30
N TRP A 88 -15.86 -12.38 16.36
CA TRP A 88 -15.68 -12.83 17.73
C TRP A 88 -16.57 -14.03 18.06
N ALA A 89 -17.80 -14.08 17.56
CA ALA A 89 -18.68 -15.23 17.73
C ALA A 89 -18.08 -16.51 17.13
N ILE A 90 -17.43 -16.40 15.95
CA ILE A 90 -16.80 -17.55 15.29
C ILE A 90 -15.55 -18.01 16.04
N VAL A 91 -14.67 -17.10 16.44
CA VAL A 91 -13.46 -17.45 17.22
C VAL A 91 -13.81 -18.04 18.59
N ASN A 92 -14.89 -17.55 19.22
CA ASN A 92 -15.40 -18.12 20.46
C ASN A 92 -16.19 -19.42 20.26
N ARG A 93 -16.31 -19.91 19.00
CA ARG A 93 -17.01 -21.15 18.62
C ARG A 93 -18.46 -21.19 19.10
N GLU A 94 -19.14 -20.06 19.00
CA GLU A 94 -20.54 -19.95 19.36
C GLU A 94 -21.42 -20.82 18.47
N LYS A 95 -22.49 -21.39 19.03
CA LYS A 95 -23.50 -22.14 18.26
C LYS A 95 -24.64 -21.23 17.78
N ARG A 96 -24.79 -20.07 18.41
CA ARG A 96 -25.84 -19.09 18.14
C ARG A 96 -25.27 -17.69 18.26
N HIS A 97 -25.75 -16.81 17.40
CA HIS A 97 -25.47 -15.38 17.39
C HIS A 97 -26.78 -14.63 17.23
N GLY A 98 -26.73 -13.36 16.87
CA GLY A 98 -27.93 -12.59 16.54
C GLY A 98 -27.58 -11.17 16.15
N ILE A 99 -28.61 -10.38 15.95
CA ILE A 99 -28.50 -8.93 15.77
C ILE A 99 -29.35 -8.25 16.83
N THR A 100 -29.10 -6.97 17.07
CA THR A 100 -29.91 -6.18 17.98
C THR A 100 -30.25 -4.82 17.37
N TRP A 101 -31.53 -4.49 17.36
CA TRP A 101 -31.99 -3.11 17.28
C TRP A 101 -32.15 -2.59 18.70
N HIS A 102 -31.45 -1.53 19.06
CA HIS A 102 -31.49 -0.96 20.41
C HIS A 102 -31.59 0.56 20.37
N ALA A 103 -32.11 1.15 21.44
CA ALA A 103 -32.05 2.59 21.65
C ALA A 103 -30.59 3.02 21.85
N MET A 104 -30.21 4.17 21.30
CA MET A 104 -28.90 4.79 21.52
C MET A 104 -28.94 5.67 22.77
N ASP A 105 -27.90 5.58 23.58
CA ASP A 105 -27.59 6.45 24.70
C ASP A 105 -26.13 6.96 24.54
N GLN A 106 -25.55 7.58 25.58
CA GLN A 106 -24.17 8.03 25.53
C GLN A 106 -23.15 6.88 25.50
N GLY A 107 -23.55 5.65 25.87
CA GLY A 107 -22.69 4.48 25.88
C GLY A 107 -22.65 3.78 24.52
N ILE A 108 -21.65 2.90 24.35
CA ILE A 108 -21.53 2.09 23.14
C ILE A 108 -22.33 0.80 23.34
N ASP A 109 -23.43 0.70 22.60
CA ASP A 109 -24.32 -0.47 22.56
C ASP A 109 -24.96 -0.82 23.93
N THR A 110 -25.25 0.16 24.77
CA THR A 110 -25.79 -0.06 26.13
C THR A 110 -27.29 0.15 26.29
N GLY A 111 -27.92 0.91 25.38
CA GLY A 111 -29.33 1.26 25.51
C GLY A 111 -30.30 0.09 25.31
N ASP A 112 -31.58 0.33 25.63
CA ASP A 112 -32.60 -0.71 25.69
C ASP A 112 -32.80 -1.45 24.36
N ILE A 113 -32.98 -2.76 24.44
CA ILE A 113 -33.21 -3.65 23.30
C ILE A 113 -34.64 -3.46 22.80
N LEU A 114 -34.78 -3.18 21.50
CA LEU A 114 -36.07 -3.04 20.81
C LEU A 114 -36.45 -4.33 20.07
N LYS A 115 -35.47 -4.94 19.38
CA LYS A 115 -35.59 -6.25 18.71
C LYS A 115 -34.27 -7.00 18.74
N GLN A 116 -34.34 -8.31 18.90
CA GLN A 116 -33.14 -9.15 18.96
C GLN A 116 -33.42 -10.56 18.42
N PRO A 117 -33.50 -10.76 17.09
CA PRO A 117 -33.61 -12.09 16.53
C PRO A 117 -32.27 -12.84 16.69
N LEU A 118 -32.36 -14.12 17.04
CA LEU A 118 -31.21 -15.03 17.14
C LEU A 118 -31.02 -15.80 15.83
N ILE A 119 -29.78 -16.15 15.55
CA ILE A 119 -29.33 -16.81 14.32
C ILE A 119 -28.49 -18.03 14.72
N ALA A 120 -28.75 -19.18 14.10
CA ALA A 120 -27.91 -20.37 14.27
C ALA A 120 -26.66 -20.28 13.38
N LEU A 121 -25.50 -20.65 13.94
CA LEU A 121 -24.23 -20.68 13.20
C LEU A 121 -24.09 -22.07 12.57
N ALA A 122 -23.80 -22.11 11.27
CA ALA A 122 -23.42 -23.35 10.63
C ALA A 122 -21.99 -23.75 11.04
N GLU A 123 -21.65 -25.03 10.91
CA GLU A 123 -20.33 -25.54 11.29
C GLU A 123 -19.18 -24.86 10.54
N LYS A 124 -19.39 -24.57 9.25
CA LYS A 124 -18.42 -23.90 8.36
C LYS A 124 -18.72 -22.41 8.14
N GLU A 125 -19.42 -21.77 9.07
CA GLU A 125 -19.73 -20.34 8.99
C GLU A 125 -18.44 -19.51 8.97
N THR A 126 -18.38 -18.49 8.10
CA THR A 126 -17.30 -17.50 8.03
C THR A 126 -17.82 -16.12 8.45
N SER A 127 -16.94 -15.15 8.69
CA SER A 127 -17.39 -13.80 9.05
C SER A 127 -18.26 -13.18 7.95
N ILE A 128 -17.92 -13.39 6.68
CA ILE A 128 -18.73 -12.90 5.57
C ILE A 128 -20.10 -13.60 5.50
N SER A 129 -20.19 -14.93 5.66
CA SER A 129 -21.47 -15.63 5.59
C SER A 129 -22.38 -15.30 6.79
N LEU A 130 -21.80 -15.17 7.99
CA LEU A 130 -22.54 -14.76 9.19
C LEU A 130 -23.02 -13.30 9.08
N ASN A 131 -22.20 -12.40 8.56
CA ASN A 131 -22.60 -11.01 8.31
C ASN A 131 -23.81 -10.94 7.36
N LEU A 132 -23.84 -11.77 6.31
CA LEU A 132 -24.99 -11.84 5.39
C LEU A 132 -26.26 -12.33 6.11
N LYS A 133 -26.16 -13.35 6.96
CA LYS A 133 -27.29 -13.80 7.80
C LYS A 133 -27.76 -12.71 8.77
N CYS A 134 -26.83 -11.95 9.35
CA CYS A 134 -27.15 -10.81 10.20
C CYS A 134 -27.94 -9.75 9.42
N TYR A 135 -27.53 -9.40 8.20
CA TYR A 135 -28.27 -8.45 7.37
C TYR A 135 -29.65 -8.96 6.96
N GLU A 136 -29.79 -10.25 6.64
CA GLU A 136 -31.09 -10.85 6.36
C GLU A 136 -32.02 -10.75 7.58
N ALA A 137 -31.54 -11.16 8.76
CA ALA A 137 -32.27 -11.03 10.02
C ALA A 137 -32.61 -9.57 10.36
N ALA A 138 -31.70 -8.64 10.06
CA ALA A 138 -31.91 -7.21 10.23
C ALA A 138 -33.06 -6.71 9.34
N ILE A 139 -33.08 -7.06 8.06
CA ILE A 139 -34.14 -6.66 7.11
C ILE A 139 -35.50 -7.19 7.56
N HIS A 140 -35.57 -8.45 8.01
CA HIS A 140 -36.81 -9.04 8.50
C HIS A 140 -37.32 -8.37 9.78
N SER A 141 -36.45 -8.24 10.79
CA SER A 141 -36.81 -7.61 12.07
C SER A 141 -37.09 -6.11 11.95
N PHE A 142 -36.44 -5.40 11.03
CA PHE A 142 -36.67 -3.98 10.78
C PHE A 142 -38.10 -3.70 10.29
N ARG A 143 -38.68 -4.61 9.49
CA ARG A 143 -40.09 -4.49 9.06
C ARG A 143 -41.04 -4.55 10.24
N GLN A 144 -40.79 -5.44 11.19
CA GLN A 144 -41.58 -5.58 12.41
C GLN A 144 -41.42 -4.34 13.30
N LEU A 145 -40.16 -3.92 13.54
CA LEU A 145 -39.84 -2.72 14.31
C LEU A 145 -40.54 -1.48 13.75
N ALA A 146 -40.49 -1.27 12.43
CA ALA A 146 -41.15 -0.13 11.80
C ALA A 146 -42.68 -0.16 11.97
N GLY A 147 -43.31 -1.34 11.94
CA GLY A 147 -44.74 -1.49 12.21
C GLY A 147 -45.09 -1.12 13.65
N GLU A 148 -44.33 -1.61 14.62
CA GLU A 148 -44.55 -1.35 16.06
C GLU A 148 -44.27 0.10 16.45
N LEU A 149 -43.28 0.74 15.82
CA LEU A 149 -43.06 2.18 15.97
C LEU A 149 -44.25 2.99 15.46
N ARG A 150 -44.88 2.56 14.35
CA ARG A 150 -46.04 3.24 13.77
C ARG A 150 -47.29 3.10 14.64
N SER A 151 -47.50 1.91 15.22
CA SER A 151 -48.64 1.65 16.10
C SER A 151 -48.38 2.01 17.57
N GLU A 152 -47.21 2.59 17.88
CA GLU A 152 -46.76 2.89 19.25
C GLU A 152 -46.85 1.68 20.21
N ALA A 153 -46.64 0.47 19.68
CA ALA A 153 -46.76 -0.79 20.42
C ALA A 153 -45.41 -1.35 20.88
N LEU A 154 -44.32 -0.61 20.67
CA LEU A 154 -42.97 -1.06 20.97
C LEU A 154 -42.77 -1.22 22.49
N GLN A 155 -42.16 -2.34 22.90
CA GLN A 155 -41.81 -2.61 24.30
C GLN A 155 -40.29 -2.79 24.43
N PRO A 156 -39.55 -1.72 24.77
CA PRO A 156 -38.12 -1.80 25.03
C PRO A 156 -37.81 -2.68 26.24
N ARG A 157 -36.69 -3.42 26.17
CA ARG A 157 -36.20 -4.27 27.26
C ARG A 157 -34.81 -3.82 27.68
N GLN A 158 -34.62 -3.52 28.96
CA GLN A 158 -33.31 -3.20 29.51
C GLN A 158 -32.31 -4.34 29.30
N GLN A 159 -31.06 -3.96 29.04
CA GLN A 159 -29.96 -4.91 28.94
C GLN A 159 -29.49 -5.36 30.32
N ALA A 160 -29.10 -6.64 30.41
CA ALA A 160 -28.39 -7.21 31.56
C ALA A 160 -26.90 -6.83 31.50
N ILE A 161 -26.58 -5.55 31.75
CA ILE A 161 -25.24 -4.97 31.54
C ILE A 161 -24.13 -5.73 32.28
N GLU A 162 -24.44 -6.40 33.39
CA GLU A 162 -23.51 -7.24 34.14
C GLU A 162 -22.99 -8.46 33.34
N LYS A 163 -23.69 -8.86 32.26
CA LYS A 163 -23.31 -9.94 31.35
C LYS A 163 -22.64 -9.43 30.06
N ARG A 164 -22.31 -8.14 30.00
CA ARG A 164 -21.79 -7.49 28.79
C ARG A 164 -20.39 -7.99 28.44
N THR A 165 -20.21 -8.34 27.18
CA THR A 165 -18.88 -8.54 26.57
C THR A 165 -18.66 -7.46 25.52
N TYR A 166 -17.46 -6.89 25.48
CA TYR A 166 -17.16 -5.73 24.63
C TYR A 166 -15.82 -5.85 23.95
N TYR A 167 -15.83 -5.62 22.64
CA TYR A 167 -14.66 -5.69 21.78
C TYR A 167 -14.42 -4.33 21.11
N PRO A 168 -13.48 -3.52 21.64
CA PRO A 168 -13.17 -2.22 21.06
C PRO A 168 -12.50 -2.38 19.68
N ARG A 169 -12.51 -1.31 18.88
CA ARG A 169 -11.85 -1.29 17.55
C ARG A 169 -10.36 -1.63 17.59
N SER A 170 -9.68 -1.37 18.71
CA SER A 170 -8.27 -1.73 18.92
C SER A 170 -8.04 -3.21 19.26
N LYS A 171 -9.08 -3.95 19.68
CA LYS A 171 -8.94 -5.37 20.00
C LYS A 171 -8.82 -6.16 18.71
N ARG A 172 -7.73 -6.93 18.61
CA ARG A 172 -7.37 -7.74 17.44
C ARG A 172 -7.16 -9.20 17.86
N PRO A 173 -7.10 -10.14 16.89
CA PRO A 173 -6.65 -11.49 17.17
C PRO A 173 -5.22 -11.44 17.73
N ALA A 174 -4.90 -12.36 18.63
CA ALA A 174 -3.56 -12.41 19.21
C ALA A 174 -2.49 -12.56 18.11
N ARG A 175 -1.29 -12.06 18.41
CA ARG A 175 -0.03 -12.27 17.67
C ARG A 175 -0.11 -11.82 16.21
N GLY A 176 -0.93 -10.81 15.90
CA GLY A 176 -1.16 -10.35 14.52
C GLY A 176 -1.70 -11.44 13.60
N SER A 177 -2.48 -12.39 14.16
CA SER A 177 -3.00 -13.58 13.46
C SER A 177 -1.93 -14.58 13.00
N VAL A 178 -0.76 -14.59 13.63
CA VAL A 178 0.22 -15.67 13.44
C VAL A 178 -0.19 -16.88 14.29
N ILE A 179 -0.41 -18.00 13.60
CA ILE A 179 -0.80 -19.29 14.15
C ILE A 179 0.43 -19.95 14.80
N SER A 180 0.19 -20.50 15.98
CA SER A 180 1.12 -21.39 16.67
C SER A 180 0.61 -22.81 16.55
N TRP A 181 1.51 -23.77 16.28
CA TRP A 181 1.13 -25.16 16.18
C TRP A 181 0.72 -25.74 17.54
N GLN A 182 1.10 -25.08 18.64
CA GLN A 182 0.64 -25.38 20.00
C GLN A 182 -0.84 -25.05 20.26
N GLN A 183 -1.56 -24.50 19.29
CA GLN A 183 -3.02 -24.32 19.36
C GLN A 183 -3.74 -25.61 18.98
N GLY A 184 -4.99 -25.77 19.41
CA GLY A 184 -5.83 -26.90 18.97
C GLY A 184 -6.27 -26.76 17.52
N ALA A 185 -6.53 -27.86 16.81
CA ALA A 185 -6.90 -27.82 15.40
C ALA A 185 -8.20 -27.02 15.15
N GLU A 186 -9.21 -27.16 16.02
CA GLU A 186 -10.45 -26.38 15.94
C GLU A 186 -10.23 -24.88 16.22
N GLU A 187 -9.28 -24.54 17.08
CA GLU A 187 -8.93 -23.14 17.36
C GLU A 187 -8.34 -22.49 16.10
N ILE A 188 -7.40 -23.18 15.45
CA ILE A 188 -6.80 -22.73 14.19
C ILE A 188 -7.86 -22.62 13.09
N GLU A 189 -8.67 -23.66 12.91
CA GLU A 189 -9.71 -23.68 11.87
C GLU A 189 -10.76 -22.59 12.07
N SER A 190 -11.19 -22.34 13.32
CA SER A 190 -12.13 -21.27 13.64
C SER A 190 -11.53 -19.88 13.39
N LEU A 191 -10.23 -19.69 13.67
CA LEU A 191 -9.53 -18.46 13.34
C LEU A 191 -9.48 -18.23 11.82
N CYS A 192 -9.18 -19.28 11.03
CA CYS A 192 -9.15 -19.18 9.57
C CYS A 192 -10.52 -18.76 9.01
N ARG A 193 -11.60 -19.41 9.44
CA ARG A 193 -12.97 -19.05 9.04
C ARG A 193 -13.40 -17.67 9.53
N ALA A 194 -13.03 -17.29 10.75
CA ALA A 194 -13.35 -15.96 11.28
C ALA A 194 -12.63 -14.86 10.49
N LEU A 195 -11.39 -15.09 10.05
CA LEU A 195 -10.64 -14.11 9.25
C LEU A 195 -11.05 -14.10 7.76
N ASP A 196 -12.01 -14.92 7.34
CA ASP A 196 -12.61 -14.83 6.02
C ASP A 196 -13.73 -13.76 5.98
N PHE A 197 -13.36 -12.58 5.47
CA PHE A 197 -14.25 -11.45 5.20
C PHE A 197 -14.65 -11.38 3.71
N GLY A 198 -14.38 -12.42 2.92
CA GLY A 198 -14.65 -12.49 1.48
C GLY A 198 -14.02 -11.33 0.70
N PHE A 199 -14.80 -10.71 -0.17
CA PHE A 199 -14.36 -9.58 -0.99
C PHE A 199 -14.39 -8.22 -0.26
N GLY A 200 -14.75 -8.19 1.02
CA GLY A 200 -14.82 -6.97 1.83
C GLY A 200 -13.47 -6.49 2.35
N SER A 201 -13.49 -5.40 3.12
CA SER A 201 -12.32 -5.02 3.93
C SER A 201 -12.20 -5.94 5.14
N ASN A 202 -10.99 -6.43 5.39
CA ASN A 202 -10.67 -7.23 6.56
C ASN A 202 -9.80 -6.40 7.53
N PRO A 203 -10.41 -5.74 8.53
CA PRO A 203 -9.66 -5.00 9.52
C PRO A 203 -8.95 -5.92 10.53
N MET A 204 -9.23 -7.22 10.59
CA MET A 204 -8.76 -8.12 11.66
C MET A 204 -7.40 -8.76 11.37
N GLY A 205 -7.09 -9.10 10.12
CA GLY A 205 -5.83 -9.77 9.75
C GLY A 205 -6.06 -10.96 8.83
N LEU A 206 -5.00 -11.58 8.33
CA LEU A 206 -5.07 -12.90 7.68
C LEU A 206 -4.41 -13.98 8.56
N PRO A 207 -4.90 -15.22 8.57
CA PRO A 207 -4.27 -16.32 9.32
C PRO A 207 -2.92 -16.63 8.69
N LYS A 208 -1.83 -16.54 9.47
CA LYS A 208 -0.46 -16.66 8.95
C LYS A 208 0.31 -17.75 9.69
N VAL A 209 1.13 -18.50 8.96
CA VAL A 209 2.17 -19.39 9.50
C VAL A 209 3.52 -18.96 8.95
N LEU A 210 4.60 -19.19 9.71
CA LEU A 210 5.97 -18.98 9.25
C LEU A 210 6.57 -20.32 8.87
N LEU A 211 7.02 -20.48 7.62
CA LEU A 211 7.76 -21.66 7.17
C LEU A 211 9.15 -21.25 6.71
N GLN A 212 10.20 -21.67 7.44
CA GLN A 212 11.59 -21.28 7.16
C GLN A 212 11.72 -19.75 7.03
N GLY A 213 11.10 -19.02 7.96
CA GLY A 213 11.04 -17.55 7.98
C GLY A 213 10.07 -16.92 6.96
N THR A 214 9.53 -17.68 6.01
CA THR A 214 8.59 -17.16 4.99
C THR A 214 7.16 -17.13 5.53
N PRO A 215 6.47 -15.96 5.55
CA PRO A 215 5.07 -15.89 5.93
C PRO A 215 4.16 -16.42 4.83
N LEU A 216 3.27 -17.32 5.23
CA LEU A 216 2.27 -17.94 4.37
C LEU A 216 0.89 -17.77 5.01
N ILE A 217 -0.09 -17.40 4.20
CA ILE A 217 -1.48 -17.28 4.61
C ILE A 217 -2.13 -18.64 4.51
N LEU A 218 -2.76 -19.06 5.60
CA LEU A 218 -3.41 -20.35 5.76
C LEU A 218 -4.93 -20.16 5.85
N SER A 219 -5.59 -19.96 4.71
CA SER A 219 -7.02 -19.59 4.68
C SER A 219 -8.00 -20.77 4.69
N ASP A 220 -7.59 -21.93 4.20
CA ASP A 220 -8.47 -23.10 4.02
C ASP A 220 -7.82 -24.33 4.66
N VAL A 221 -8.43 -24.82 5.74
CA VAL A 221 -7.94 -25.94 6.53
C VAL A 221 -9.08 -26.86 6.95
N GLU A 222 -8.78 -28.14 7.04
CA GLU A 222 -9.72 -29.17 7.47
C GLU A 222 -9.20 -29.86 8.73
N VAL A 223 -10.01 -29.94 9.78
CA VAL A 223 -9.64 -30.65 11.00
C VAL A 223 -9.76 -32.16 10.77
N LEU A 224 -8.70 -32.89 11.06
CA LEU A 224 -8.64 -34.33 10.92
C LEU A 224 -8.33 -34.98 12.27
N ALA A 225 -9.10 -36.02 12.60
CA ALA A 225 -8.76 -36.90 13.71
C ALA A 225 -7.51 -37.73 13.37
N GLY A 226 -6.71 -38.05 14.38
CA GLY A 226 -5.58 -38.96 14.22
C GLY A 226 -4.73 -39.08 15.47
N PRO A 227 -3.78 -40.03 15.50
CA PRO A 227 -2.90 -40.20 16.66
C PRO A 227 -2.08 -38.93 16.91
N ALA A 228 -1.79 -38.70 18.20
CA ALA A 228 -0.98 -37.58 18.65
C ALA A 228 0.41 -37.64 18.02
N SER A 229 0.92 -36.48 17.61
CA SER A 229 2.28 -36.26 17.14
C SER A 229 2.71 -34.91 17.68
N PRO A 230 4.02 -34.65 17.85
CA PRO A 230 4.48 -33.35 18.32
C PRO A 230 3.89 -32.22 17.44
N PRO A 231 3.32 -31.16 18.01
CA PRO A 231 2.71 -30.09 17.23
C PRO A 231 3.69 -29.49 16.23
N GLY A 232 3.22 -29.18 15.01
CA GLY A 232 4.04 -28.72 13.89
C GLY A 232 4.61 -29.85 13.04
N THR A 233 4.44 -31.11 13.43
CA THR A 233 4.95 -32.24 12.63
C THR A 233 4.10 -32.45 11.38
N VAL A 234 4.73 -32.52 10.21
CA VAL A 234 4.11 -32.98 8.95
C VAL A 234 3.92 -34.50 9.06
N VAL A 235 2.68 -34.93 9.25
CA VAL A 235 2.35 -36.34 9.55
C VAL A 235 2.10 -37.16 8.30
N CYS A 236 1.55 -36.53 7.26
CA CYS A 236 1.25 -37.19 5.99
C CYS A 236 1.35 -36.18 4.85
N ILE A 237 1.91 -36.61 3.71
CA ILE A 237 1.93 -35.84 2.48
C ILE A 237 1.17 -36.63 1.41
N ARG A 238 0.14 -36.00 0.84
CA ARG A 238 -0.63 -36.50 -0.30
C ARG A 238 -0.43 -35.56 -1.49
N GLU A 239 -0.95 -35.97 -2.65
CA GLU A 239 -0.85 -35.20 -3.89
C GLU A 239 -1.47 -33.78 -3.77
N GLU A 240 -2.63 -33.68 -3.11
CA GLU A 240 -3.40 -32.43 -3.00
C GLU A 240 -3.37 -31.78 -1.61
N GLU A 241 -2.79 -32.44 -0.60
CA GLU A 241 -2.82 -31.95 0.78
C GLU A 241 -1.63 -32.40 1.63
N ILE A 242 -1.30 -31.58 2.63
CA ILE A 242 -0.32 -31.88 3.67
C ILE A 242 -1.05 -31.90 5.02
N HIS A 243 -0.82 -32.92 5.83
CA HIS A 243 -1.39 -33.00 7.17
C HIS A 243 -0.37 -32.58 8.22
N VAL A 244 -0.70 -31.59 9.03
CA VAL A 244 0.18 -31.06 10.09
C VAL A 244 -0.46 -31.30 11.45
N ALA A 245 0.32 -31.85 12.38
CA ALA A 245 -0.10 -32.04 13.76
C ALA A 245 -0.24 -30.71 14.50
N THR A 246 -1.25 -30.64 15.34
CA THR A 246 -1.53 -29.52 16.26
C THR A 246 -1.46 -30.02 17.71
N ALA A 247 -1.84 -29.21 18.70
CA ALA A 247 -1.81 -29.64 20.11
C ALA A 247 -2.65 -30.88 20.43
N ASP A 248 -3.76 -31.08 19.72
CA ASP A 248 -4.75 -32.13 20.03
C ASP A 248 -5.10 -33.02 18.83
N GLN A 249 -5.13 -32.47 17.61
CA GLN A 249 -5.54 -33.14 16.39
C GLN A 249 -4.59 -32.78 15.22
N ARG A 250 -5.07 -32.88 13.99
CA ARG A 250 -4.31 -32.53 12.79
C ARG A 250 -5.13 -31.58 11.92
N ILE A 251 -4.45 -30.80 11.10
CA ILE A 251 -5.09 -30.03 10.03
C ILE A 251 -4.59 -30.46 8.66
N ALA A 252 -5.49 -30.61 7.71
CA ALA A 252 -5.19 -30.77 6.30
C ALA A 252 -5.02 -29.39 5.65
N ILE A 253 -3.93 -29.23 4.89
CA ILE A 253 -3.57 -28.00 4.19
C ILE A 253 -3.49 -28.32 2.70
N ARG A 254 -4.42 -27.79 1.90
CA ARG A 254 -4.45 -28.02 0.44
C ARG A 254 -3.63 -26.99 -0.33
N GLN A 255 -3.65 -25.77 0.18
CA GLN A 255 -2.94 -24.63 -0.41
C GLN A 255 -2.67 -23.57 0.65
N VAL A 256 -1.70 -22.72 0.35
CA VAL A 256 -1.41 -21.49 1.09
C VAL A 256 -1.25 -20.34 0.11
N GLN A 257 -1.20 -19.11 0.61
CA GLN A 257 -0.94 -17.94 -0.22
C GLN A 257 0.24 -17.14 0.33
N THR A 258 1.09 -16.58 -0.53
CA THR A 258 2.11 -15.62 -0.09
C THR A 258 1.47 -14.26 0.22
N LEU A 259 2.18 -13.39 0.95
CA LEU A 259 1.70 -12.02 1.17
C LEU A 259 1.61 -11.17 -0.11
N ALA A 260 2.23 -11.61 -1.21
CA ALA A 260 2.07 -11.02 -2.53
C ALA A 260 0.84 -11.54 -3.30
N GLY A 261 0.05 -12.45 -2.69
CA GLY A 261 -1.17 -12.99 -3.30
C GLY A 261 -0.95 -14.24 -4.15
N VAL A 262 0.26 -14.78 -4.23
CA VAL A 262 0.57 -15.98 -5.02
C VAL A 262 0.11 -17.22 -4.27
N VAL A 263 -0.79 -18.00 -4.87
CA VAL A 263 -1.26 -19.28 -4.34
C VAL A 263 -0.20 -20.36 -4.57
N ILE A 264 0.06 -21.18 -3.55
CA ILE A 264 1.01 -22.29 -3.55
C ILE A 264 0.24 -23.55 -3.14
N SER A 265 0.19 -24.55 -4.02
CA SER A 265 -0.44 -25.85 -3.73
C SER A 265 0.38 -26.69 -2.74
N ALA A 266 -0.21 -27.75 -2.18
CA ALA A 266 0.48 -28.74 -1.36
C ALA A 266 1.76 -29.29 -2.03
N ALA A 267 1.69 -29.72 -3.29
CA ALA A 267 2.85 -30.22 -4.03
C ALA A 267 3.95 -29.15 -4.23
N GLN A 268 3.55 -27.90 -4.47
CA GLN A 268 4.50 -26.79 -4.57
C GLN A 268 5.13 -26.43 -3.23
N LEU A 269 4.38 -26.52 -2.12
CA LEU A 269 4.91 -26.37 -0.77
C LEU A 269 6.00 -27.40 -0.48
N VAL A 270 5.71 -28.67 -0.77
CA VAL A 270 6.66 -29.79 -0.59
C VAL A 270 7.94 -29.55 -1.37
N SER A 271 7.83 -29.30 -2.68
CA SER A 271 8.99 -29.10 -3.55
C SER A 271 9.78 -27.82 -3.23
N ARG A 272 9.09 -26.72 -2.88
CA ARG A 272 9.73 -25.43 -2.60
C ARG A 272 10.46 -25.39 -1.25
N PHE A 273 9.90 -26.00 -0.22
CA PHE A 273 10.43 -25.95 1.14
C PHE A 273 11.09 -27.27 1.58
N GLY A 274 11.13 -28.28 0.72
CA GLY A 274 11.75 -29.57 1.02
C GLY A 274 11.03 -30.33 2.14
N LEU A 275 9.69 -30.27 2.18
CA LEU A 275 8.91 -30.94 3.20
C LEU A 275 8.91 -32.46 2.99
N TYR A 276 8.91 -33.23 4.07
CA TYR A 276 8.82 -34.69 4.06
C TYR A 276 8.01 -35.16 5.27
N GLU A 277 7.50 -36.39 5.27
CA GLU A 277 6.79 -36.94 6.43
C GLU A 277 7.75 -37.06 7.63
N GLY A 278 7.36 -36.49 8.77
CA GLY A 278 8.21 -36.29 9.94
C GLY A 278 8.96 -34.96 9.97
N TYR A 279 8.86 -34.13 8.92
CA TYR A 279 9.36 -32.76 8.95
C TYR A 279 8.69 -31.99 10.10
N HIS A 280 9.49 -31.23 10.86
CA HIS A 280 8.98 -30.43 11.97
C HIS A 280 8.93 -28.96 11.56
N TRP A 281 7.71 -28.42 11.46
CA TRP A 281 7.47 -27.04 11.16
C TRP A 281 7.84 -26.17 12.36
N GLU A 282 8.81 -25.27 12.16
CA GLU A 282 9.34 -24.42 13.22
C GLU A 282 8.25 -23.59 13.90
N GLU A 283 8.25 -23.62 15.23
CA GLU A 283 7.37 -22.80 16.06
C GLU A 283 7.93 -21.38 16.18
N THR A 284 7.04 -20.38 16.23
CA THR A 284 7.47 -18.99 16.41
C THR A 284 7.90 -18.78 17.86
N SER A 285 9.10 -18.24 18.09
CA SER A 285 9.63 -18.09 19.46
C SER A 285 8.74 -17.16 20.31
N PRO A 286 8.65 -17.34 21.63
CA PRO A 286 7.88 -16.46 22.51
C PRO A 286 8.28 -14.98 22.39
N GLU A 287 9.56 -14.68 22.21
CA GLU A 287 10.07 -13.33 22.00
C GLU A 287 9.57 -12.73 20.69
N GLN A 288 9.57 -13.53 19.61
CA GLN A 288 9.05 -13.12 18.32
C GLN A 288 7.53 -12.91 18.39
N LEU A 289 6.78 -13.80 19.05
CA LEU A 289 5.33 -13.63 19.27
C LEU A 289 5.01 -12.35 20.05
N ALA A 290 5.76 -12.04 21.11
CA ALA A 290 5.59 -10.79 21.88
C ALA A 290 5.91 -9.56 21.03
N LEU A 291 6.93 -9.62 20.17
CA LEU A 291 7.23 -8.57 19.20
C LEU A 291 6.06 -8.35 18.24
N LEU A 292 5.51 -9.42 17.67
CA LEU A 292 4.39 -9.35 16.73
C LEU A 292 3.13 -8.77 17.37
N GLU A 293 2.84 -9.12 18.63
CA GLU A 293 1.73 -8.54 19.41
C GLU A 293 1.89 -7.02 19.55
N ASN A 294 3.10 -6.57 19.93
CA ASN A 294 3.39 -5.14 20.08
C ASN A 294 3.30 -4.38 18.76
N LEU A 295 3.81 -4.95 17.67
CA LEU A 295 3.74 -4.34 16.34
C LEU A 295 2.28 -4.26 15.85
N ASP A 296 1.49 -5.34 15.95
CA ASP A 296 0.09 -5.33 15.53
C ASP A 296 -0.75 -4.33 16.32
N ALA A 297 -0.52 -4.22 17.64
CA ALA A 297 -1.16 -3.22 18.49
C ALA A 297 -0.84 -1.78 18.05
N GLY A 298 0.38 -1.51 17.60
CA GLY A 298 0.78 -0.22 17.05
C GLY A 298 0.20 0.07 15.66
N VAL A 299 0.01 -0.96 14.83
CA VAL A 299 -0.57 -0.85 13.48
C VAL A 299 -2.08 -0.64 13.53
N ALA A 300 -2.77 -1.28 14.48
CA ALA A 300 -4.23 -1.31 14.60
C ALA A 300 -4.93 0.05 14.40
N PRO A 301 -4.51 1.15 15.08
CA PRO A 301 -5.19 2.43 15.00
C PRO A 301 -4.93 3.17 13.68
N HIS A 302 -3.90 2.76 12.94
CA HIS A 302 -3.35 3.49 11.79
C HIS A 302 -3.58 2.79 10.45
N GLN A 303 -4.30 1.66 10.42
CA GLN A 303 -4.54 0.92 9.17
C GLN A 303 -5.22 1.78 8.09
N ASP A 304 -6.25 2.55 8.44
CA ASP A 304 -6.96 3.42 7.48
C ASP A 304 -6.04 4.47 6.86
N TYR A 305 -5.03 4.95 7.61
CA TYR A 305 -4.03 5.88 7.09
C TYR A 305 -3.17 5.19 6.02
N TRP A 306 -2.65 4.00 6.32
CA TRP A 306 -1.80 3.24 5.40
C TRP A 306 -2.55 2.78 4.14
N VAL A 307 -3.79 2.32 4.28
CA VAL A 307 -4.64 1.97 3.13
C VAL A 307 -4.79 3.16 2.18
N LYS A 308 -5.10 4.34 2.70
CA LYS A 308 -5.24 5.55 1.87
C LYS A 308 -3.92 5.97 1.24
N LYS A 309 -2.82 5.85 1.98
CA LYS A 309 -1.50 6.26 1.53
C LYS A 309 -0.99 5.35 0.41
N LEU A 310 -1.04 4.04 0.60
CA LEU A 310 -0.63 3.04 -0.38
C LEU A 310 -1.49 3.09 -1.64
N ALA A 311 -2.81 3.28 -1.51
CA ALA A 311 -3.71 3.41 -2.66
C ALA A 311 -3.39 4.61 -3.57
N ARG A 312 -2.73 5.64 -3.02
CA ARG A 312 -2.34 6.88 -3.73
C ARG A 312 -0.83 6.95 -3.97
N PHE A 313 -0.09 5.90 -3.65
CA PHE A 313 1.36 5.89 -3.75
C PHE A 313 1.80 5.71 -5.21
N HIS A 314 2.68 6.59 -5.67
CA HIS A 314 3.25 6.57 -7.00
C HIS A 314 4.78 6.50 -6.89
N PRO A 315 5.38 5.31 -7.04
CA PRO A 315 6.83 5.17 -6.94
C PRO A 315 7.53 5.92 -8.09
N ALA A 316 8.54 6.70 -7.74
CA ALA A 316 9.39 7.40 -8.68
C ALA A 316 10.33 6.42 -9.37
N ALA A 317 10.51 6.61 -10.67
CA ALA A 317 11.52 5.91 -11.46
C ALA A 317 12.79 6.74 -11.57
N LEU A 318 13.94 6.08 -11.69
CA LEU A 318 15.19 6.72 -12.11
C LEU A 318 15.51 6.26 -13.55
N PRO A 319 15.76 7.18 -14.49
CA PRO A 319 16.26 6.83 -15.82
C PRO A 319 17.62 6.12 -15.75
N GLY A 320 17.86 5.15 -16.63
CA GLY A 320 19.16 4.46 -16.72
C GLY A 320 19.27 3.13 -16.00
N ALA A 321 18.22 2.64 -15.34
CA ALA A 321 18.18 1.29 -14.80
C ALA A 321 18.18 0.24 -15.95
N HIS A 322 19.18 -0.63 -16.00
CA HIS A 322 19.24 -1.75 -16.92
C HIS A 322 18.80 -3.03 -16.21
N ARG A 323 17.69 -3.68 -16.63
CA ARG A 323 17.37 -5.03 -16.14
C ARG A 323 18.30 -6.05 -16.80
N ARG A 324 19.49 -6.30 -16.23
CA ARG A 324 20.39 -7.39 -16.65
C ARG A 324 20.42 -8.53 -15.63
N GLY A 325 19.76 -9.64 -15.97
CA GLY A 325 19.95 -10.97 -15.37
C GLY A 325 19.20 -11.26 -14.06
N THR A 326 18.92 -12.55 -13.83
CA THR A 326 18.19 -13.10 -12.66
C THR A 326 19.10 -13.51 -11.50
N GLU A 327 20.42 -13.45 -11.67
CA GLU A 327 21.37 -13.84 -10.63
C GLU A 327 21.64 -12.67 -9.65
N MET A 328 21.64 -12.98 -8.36
CA MET A 328 21.99 -12.05 -7.29
C MET A 328 23.50 -11.76 -7.28
N PRO A 329 23.96 -10.49 -7.30
CA PRO A 329 25.36 -10.16 -7.13
C PRO A 329 25.86 -10.38 -5.70
N ALA A 330 27.18 -10.48 -5.53
CA ALA A 330 27.85 -10.70 -4.24
C ALA A 330 27.72 -9.52 -3.25
N GLY A 331 27.23 -8.34 -3.68
CA GLY A 331 27.03 -7.16 -2.84
C GLY A 331 26.60 -5.92 -3.61
N LEU A 332 26.23 -4.87 -2.87
CA LEU A 332 25.91 -3.55 -3.42
C LEU A 332 27.17 -2.72 -3.65
N ALA A 333 27.21 -1.97 -4.76
CA ALA A 333 28.22 -0.96 -5.03
C ALA A 333 27.85 0.35 -4.33
N ARG A 334 28.86 1.20 -4.09
CA ARG A 334 28.72 2.48 -3.38
C ARG A 334 29.32 3.63 -4.17
N THR A 335 28.64 4.76 -4.20
CA THR A 335 29.12 6.04 -4.76
C THR A 335 28.78 7.16 -3.78
N GLU A 336 29.77 7.96 -3.40
CA GLU A 336 29.56 9.12 -2.54
C GLU A 336 29.05 10.31 -3.37
N VAL A 337 28.11 11.06 -2.81
CA VAL A 337 27.67 12.35 -3.36
C VAL A 337 28.55 13.43 -2.72
N PRO A 338 29.36 14.16 -3.50
CA PRO A 338 30.19 15.23 -2.95
C PRO A 338 29.32 16.33 -2.32
N ILE A 339 29.59 16.67 -1.07
CA ILE A 339 28.94 17.77 -0.35
C ILE A 339 30.00 18.82 -0.06
N SER A 340 29.80 20.03 -0.58
CA SER A 340 30.79 21.11 -0.47
C SER A 340 30.72 21.79 0.90
N PRO A 341 31.82 22.41 1.38
CA PRO A 341 31.82 23.16 2.65
C PRO A 341 30.78 24.29 2.71
N ALA A 342 30.38 24.83 1.56
CA ALA A 342 29.32 25.83 1.47
C ALA A 342 27.95 25.25 1.87
N VAL A 343 27.68 23.99 1.52
CA VAL A 343 26.46 23.28 1.92
C VAL A 343 26.45 23.00 3.41
N GLU A 344 27.59 22.55 3.96
CA GLU A 344 27.74 22.33 5.39
C GLU A 344 27.51 23.63 6.19
N ALA A 345 28.13 24.73 5.74
CA ALA A 345 27.96 26.04 6.35
C ALA A 345 26.52 26.54 6.25
N PHE A 346 25.83 26.27 5.13
CA PHE A 346 24.42 26.62 4.95
C PHE A 346 23.52 25.86 5.93
N LEU A 347 23.71 24.54 6.06
CA LEU A 347 22.99 23.69 7.02
C LEU A 347 23.15 24.20 8.45
N LEU A 348 24.39 24.50 8.85
CA LEU A 348 24.70 25.03 10.18
C LEU A 348 24.04 26.40 10.42
N LYS A 349 24.18 27.33 9.46
CA LYS A 349 23.60 28.68 9.55
C LYS A 349 22.08 28.67 9.64
N LYS A 350 21.42 27.76 8.93
CA LYS A 350 19.96 27.63 8.88
C LYS A 350 19.42 26.65 9.94
N THR A 351 20.28 26.01 10.73
CA THR A 351 19.90 25.00 11.74
C THR A 351 19.01 23.88 11.18
N LEU A 352 19.33 23.42 9.97
CA LEU A 352 18.53 22.40 9.28
C LEU A 352 18.99 21.00 9.68
N ASN A 353 18.05 20.05 9.77
CA ASN A 353 18.37 18.64 9.91
C ASN A 353 18.96 18.12 8.59
N ALA A 354 20.19 17.59 8.62
CA ALA A 354 20.92 17.15 7.44
C ALA A 354 20.21 16.02 6.69
N GLU A 355 19.68 15.02 7.39
CA GLU A 355 18.97 13.89 6.79
C GLU A 355 17.72 14.34 6.01
N ASP A 356 16.88 15.17 6.63
CA ASP A 356 15.69 15.75 6.00
C ASP A 356 16.06 16.64 4.82
N PHE A 357 17.13 17.43 4.96
CA PHE A 357 17.57 18.35 3.92
C PHE A 357 18.03 17.59 2.68
N LEU A 358 18.91 16.61 2.85
CA LEU A 358 19.40 15.76 1.77
C LEU A 358 18.25 14.94 1.15
N SER A 359 17.29 14.48 1.96
CA SER A 359 16.08 13.82 1.47
C SER A 359 15.24 14.75 0.58
N ALA A 360 15.03 16.00 0.98
CA ALA A 360 14.29 16.99 0.19
C ALA A 360 15.02 17.34 -1.12
N VAL A 361 16.35 17.44 -1.08
CA VAL A 361 17.17 17.67 -2.27
C VAL A 361 17.04 16.50 -3.24
N PHE A 362 17.11 15.26 -2.75
CA PHE A 362 16.98 14.09 -3.61
C PHE A 362 15.57 13.96 -4.22
N LEU A 363 14.51 14.24 -3.46
CA LEU A 363 13.15 14.30 -4.01
C LEU A 363 13.01 15.42 -5.06
N THR A 364 13.65 16.57 -4.82
CA THR A 364 13.71 17.68 -5.80
C THR A 364 14.43 17.25 -7.07
N TYR A 365 15.55 16.54 -6.94
CA TYR A 365 16.27 15.96 -8.07
C TYR A 365 15.36 15.02 -8.89
N LEU A 366 14.64 14.11 -8.25
CA LEU A 366 13.68 13.21 -8.91
C LEU A 366 12.57 13.98 -9.66
N PHE A 367 12.01 15.03 -9.05
CA PHE A 367 11.06 15.92 -9.74
C PHE A 367 11.68 16.54 -11.00
N ARG A 368 12.94 16.99 -10.92
CA ARG A 368 13.61 17.70 -12.01
C ARG A 368 13.95 16.82 -13.20
N ILE A 369 14.27 15.54 -12.97
CA ILE A 369 14.59 14.60 -14.05
C ILE A 369 13.35 13.95 -14.67
N ASN A 370 12.26 13.79 -13.89
CA ASN A 370 11.06 13.09 -14.34
C ASN A 370 9.93 14.04 -14.78
N GLY A 371 9.96 15.31 -14.36
CA GLY A 371 8.87 16.27 -14.56
C GLY A 371 7.58 15.97 -13.78
N GLN A 372 7.58 14.93 -12.95
CA GLN A 372 6.43 14.51 -12.14
C GLN A 372 6.40 15.30 -10.83
N THR A 373 5.31 16.03 -10.58
CA THR A 373 5.13 16.78 -9.33
C THR A 373 4.95 15.86 -8.13
N ASN A 374 4.30 14.71 -8.30
CA ASN A 374 4.12 13.75 -7.23
C ASN A 374 5.26 12.73 -7.24
N VAL A 375 6.15 12.78 -6.25
CA VAL A 375 7.34 11.93 -6.15
C VAL A 375 7.21 11.02 -4.94
N GLY A 376 7.13 9.71 -5.17
CA GLY A 376 7.10 8.68 -4.14
C GLY A 376 8.39 7.86 -4.08
N VAL A 377 8.93 7.64 -2.89
CA VAL A 377 10.10 6.77 -2.66
C VAL A 377 9.86 5.90 -1.43
N GLY A 378 10.62 4.82 -1.30
CA GLY A 378 10.71 4.09 -0.04
C GLY A 378 11.47 4.91 1.00
N TYR A 379 11.10 4.78 2.27
CA TYR A 379 11.73 5.48 3.37
C TYR A 379 12.02 4.53 4.53
N GLN A 380 13.30 4.40 4.86
CA GLN A 380 13.79 3.52 5.91
C GLN A 380 14.57 4.30 6.95
N THR A 381 14.48 3.90 8.22
CA THR A 381 15.29 4.43 9.32
C THR A 381 15.88 3.29 10.14
N ASP A 382 17.03 3.52 10.77
CA ASP A 382 17.61 2.54 11.69
C ASP A 382 16.64 2.13 12.82
N GLN A 383 15.82 3.08 13.30
CA GLN A 383 14.81 2.81 14.31
C GLN A 383 13.74 1.84 13.79
N LEU A 384 13.22 2.05 12.58
CA LEU A 384 12.18 1.21 11.99
C LEU A 384 12.70 -0.22 11.73
N VAL A 385 13.90 -0.34 11.15
CA VAL A 385 14.55 -1.64 10.91
C VAL A 385 14.81 -2.38 12.23
N LYS A 386 15.28 -1.68 13.28
CA LYS A 386 15.50 -2.27 14.60
C LYS A 386 14.18 -2.72 15.26
N GLN A 387 13.14 -1.91 15.18
CA GLN A 387 11.81 -2.23 15.72
C GLN A 387 11.22 -3.47 15.05
N GLY A 388 11.43 -3.64 13.74
CA GLY A 388 10.91 -4.78 12.97
C GLY A 388 11.85 -5.99 12.88
N LYS A 389 13.00 -6.01 13.57
CA LYS A 389 14.01 -7.06 13.39
C LYS A 389 13.41 -8.45 13.67
N GLY A 390 13.53 -9.37 12.70
CA GLY A 390 12.91 -10.70 12.76
C GLY A 390 11.43 -10.76 12.36
N SER A 391 10.85 -9.64 11.93
CA SER A 391 9.45 -9.51 11.48
C SER A 391 9.28 -8.75 10.17
N HIS A 392 10.37 -8.42 9.48
CA HIS A 392 10.41 -7.66 8.23
C HIS A 392 9.57 -8.26 7.09
N HIS A 393 9.28 -9.57 7.14
CA HIS A 393 8.35 -10.20 6.21
C HIS A 393 6.87 -9.98 6.57
N LEU A 394 6.55 -9.74 7.84
CA LEU A 394 5.18 -9.57 8.36
C LEU A 394 4.78 -8.10 8.52
N PHE A 395 5.75 -7.23 8.79
CA PHE A 395 5.58 -5.79 8.92
C PHE A 395 6.62 -5.07 8.08
N SER A 396 6.22 -3.99 7.42
CA SER A 396 7.12 -3.29 6.52
C SER A 396 8.20 -2.50 7.29
N ASP A 397 9.45 -2.67 6.90
CA ASP A 397 10.56 -1.83 7.35
C ASP A 397 10.82 -0.64 6.42
N CYS A 398 9.98 -0.44 5.39
CA CYS A 398 10.10 0.59 4.37
C CYS A 398 8.76 1.29 4.14
N LEU A 399 8.68 2.55 4.54
CA LEU A 399 7.46 3.33 4.47
C LEU A 399 7.36 4.06 3.13
N PRO A 400 6.16 4.16 2.51
CA PRO A 400 5.97 5.03 1.35
C PRO A 400 6.06 6.50 1.78
N LEU A 401 7.14 7.18 1.37
CA LEU A 401 7.29 8.64 1.50
C LEU A 401 6.87 9.28 0.18
N GLN A 402 5.87 10.15 0.21
CA GLN A 402 5.38 10.79 -1.01
C GLN A 402 5.20 12.30 -0.82
N LEU A 403 5.74 13.06 -1.76
CA LEU A 403 5.67 14.51 -1.75
C LEU A 403 5.15 15.04 -3.08
N GLU A 404 4.16 15.94 -3.00
CA GLU A 404 3.78 16.79 -4.13
C GLU A 404 4.69 18.03 -4.16
N ILE A 405 5.68 18.00 -5.05
CA ILE A 405 6.67 19.06 -5.24
C ILE A 405 6.04 20.21 -6.02
N LYS A 406 6.08 21.40 -5.40
CA LYS A 406 5.65 22.65 -6.01
C LYS A 406 6.83 23.27 -6.76
N GLY A 407 6.89 23.05 -8.07
CA GLY A 407 8.00 23.50 -8.93
C GLY A 407 8.27 25.02 -8.88
N ASP A 408 7.21 25.81 -8.75
CA ASP A 408 7.26 27.28 -8.66
C ASP A 408 7.59 27.81 -7.26
N ALA A 409 7.53 26.96 -6.25
CA ALA A 409 7.83 27.32 -4.88
C ALA A 409 9.34 27.25 -4.59
N SER A 410 9.75 27.93 -3.53
CA SER A 410 11.12 27.83 -3.01
C SER A 410 11.43 26.44 -2.46
N PHE A 411 12.71 26.14 -2.26
CA PHE A 411 13.11 24.90 -1.59
C PHE A 411 12.59 24.82 -0.14
N GLU A 412 12.54 25.94 0.58
CA GLU A 412 12.10 26.00 1.98
C GLU A 412 10.64 25.56 2.15
N GLU A 413 9.76 25.94 1.22
CA GLU A 413 8.36 25.48 1.21
C GLU A 413 8.24 23.97 0.99
N ASN A 414 9.00 23.43 0.04
CA ASN A 414 9.03 22.00 -0.24
C ASN A 414 9.66 21.20 0.92
N TYR A 415 10.70 21.74 1.56
CA TYR A 415 11.32 21.18 2.77
C TYR A 415 10.34 21.13 3.95
N ALA A 416 9.56 22.20 4.18
CA ALA A 416 8.53 22.22 5.21
C ALA A 416 7.39 21.22 4.92
N ALA A 417 7.06 20.99 3.64
CA ALA A 417 6.13 19.94 3.23
C ALA A 417 6.72 18.53 3.49
N LEU A 418 7.99 18.29 3.17
CA LEU A 418 8.67 17.03 3.49
C LEU A 418 8.64 16.75 4.99
N ARG A 419 9.00 17.72 5.86
CA ARG A 419 9.02 17.45 7.30
C ARG A 419 7.64 17.06 7.86
N ARG A 420 6.57 17.67 7.34
CA ARG A 420 5.19 17.30 7.72
C ARG A 420 4.86 15.87 7.30
N GLU A 421 5.29 15.48 6.11
CA GLU A 421 5.10 14.13 5.58
C GLU A 421 5.94 13.09 6.36
N VAL A 422 7.23 13.36 6.63
CA VAL A 422 8.10 12.52 7.46
C VAL A 422 7.53 12.37 8.87
N ALA A 423 7.08 13.46 9.49
CA ALA A 423 6.40 13.42 10.79
C ALA A 423 5.11 12.58 10.73
N ALA A 424 4.34 12.67 9.65
CA ALA A 424 3.12 11.88 9.46
C ALA A 424 3.42 10.38 9.35
N ILE A 425 4.34 9.94 8.49
CA ILE A 425 4.68 8.52 8.37
C ILE A 425 5.31 7.97 9.66
N THR A 426 6.14 8.76 10.33
CA THR A 426 6.79 8.35 11.59
C THR A 426 5.77 8.19 12.71
N LYS A 427 4.80 9.11 12.82
CA LYS A 427 3.71 9.05 13.79
C LYS A 427 2.84 7.80 13.63
N HIS A 428 2.61 7.35 12.39
CA HIS A 428 1.73 6.21 12.10
C HIS A 428 2.46 4.85 12.09
N GLY A 429 3.78 4.84 12.31
CA GLY A 429 4.58 3.62 12.49
C GLY A 429 4.72 2.78 11.22
N THR A 430 4.59 1.46 11.35
CA THR A 430 4.64 0.50 10.23
C THR A 430 3.23 0.09 9.79
N TYR A 431 3.15 -0.79 8.80
CA TYR A 431 1.93 -1.48 8.36
C TYR A 431 2.22 -2.97 8.15
N GLY A 432 1.20 -3.81 8.34
CA GLY A 432 1.31 -5.25 8.09
C GLY A 432 1.50 -5.55 6.60
N GLY A 433 2.38 -6.49 6.27
CA GLY A 433 2.63 -6.93 4.90
C GLY A 433 1.41 -7.55 4.22
N ASP A 434 0.43 -8.02 5.00
CA ASP A 434 -0.85 -8.54 4.50
C ASP A 434 -1.87 -7.45 4.12
N ILE A 435 -1.57 -6.17 4.36
CA ILE A 435 -2.53 -5.06 4.21
C ILE A 435 -3.12 -4.99 2.79
N VAL A 436 -2.32 -5.28 1.77
CA VAL A 436 -2.76 -5.21 0.36
C VAL A 436 -3.78 -6.28 -0.01
N LEU A 437 -3.74 -7.43 0.66
CA LEU A 437 -4.70 -8.51 0.45
C LEU A 437 -6.00 -8.28 1.24
N ARG A 438 -5.92 -7.53 2.35
CA ARG A 438 -7.06 -7.28 3.24
C ARG A 438 -8.02 -6.19 2.77
N TYR A 439 -7.58 -5.28 1.90
CA TYR A 439 -8.37 -4.11 1.54
C TYR A 439 -8.65 -4.03 0.03
N PRO A 440 -9.91 -3.99 -0.40
CA PRO A 440 -10.27 -3.89 -1.83
C PRO A 440 -9.66 -2.70 -2.55
N ALA A 441 -9.53 -1.55 -1.85
CA ALA A 441 -8.90 -0.34 -2.38
C ALA A 441 -7.44 -0.53 -2.79
N LEU A 442 -6.79 -1.59 -2.29
CA LEU A 442 -5.41 -1.92 -2.61
C LEU A 442 -5.29 -3.04 -3.63
N ARG A 443 -6.36 -3.63 -4.19
CA ARG A 443 -6.24 -4.81 -5.08
C ARG A 443 -5.37 -4.63 -6.32
N ALA A 444 -5.26 -3.40 -6.84
CA ALA A 444 -4.37 -3.09 -7.96
C ALA A 444 -2.90 -2.88 -7.54
N VAL A 445 -2.63 -2.81 -6.23
CA VAL A 445 -1.31 -2.56 -5.64
C VAL A 445 -0.46 -3.85 -5.48
N PRO A 446 -0.98 -5.04 -5.12
CA PRO A 446 -0.20 -6.28 -5.05
C PRO A 446 0.64 -6.57 -6.30
N GLU A 447 0.08 -6.39 -7.49
CA GLU A 447 0.80 -6.56 -8.77
C GLU A 447 2.03 -5.65 -8.88
N ARG A 448 2.04 -4.55 -8.12
CA ARG A 448 3.10 -3.56 -8.05
C ARG A 448 4.00 -3.74 -6.82
N MET A 449 3.50 -4.37 -5.74
CA MET A 449 4.23 -4.64 -4.49
C MET A 449 5.17 -5.86 -4.56
N GLY A 450 5.91 -5.98 -5.67
CA GLY A 450 6.99 -6.94 -5.82
C GLY A 450 8.31 -6.45 -5.17
N PRO A 451 9.42 -7.19 -5.36
CA PRO A 451 10.76 -6.80 -4.88
C PRO A 451 11.20 -5.39 -5.32
N ASP A 452 10.63 -4.89 -6.42
CA ASP A 452 10.93 -3.59 -7.02
C ASP A 452 9.92 -2.49 -6.65
N PHE A 453 8.98 -2.71 -5.72
CA PHE A 453 7.94 -1.73 -5.36
C PHE A 453 8.54 -0.38 -4.94
N PHE A 454 9.60 -0.45 -4.16
CA PHE A 454 10.46 0.68 -3.84
C PHE A 454 11.74 0.57 -4.68
N SER A 455 11.66 0.92 -5.96
CA SER A 455 12.81 1.00 -6.85
C SER A 455 13.86 2.02 -6.38
N VAL A 456 13.39 3.04 -5.65
CA VAL A 456 14.21 4.08 -5.04
C VAL A 456 13.88 4.17 -3.55
N ILE A 457 14.91 4.15 -2.71
CA ILE A 457 14.78 4.21 -1.25
C ILE A 457 15.64 5.34 -0.70
N ILE A 458 15.09 6.15 0.19
CA ILE A 458 15.85 7.02 1.09
C ILE A 458 16.02 6.29 2.41
N ARG A 459 17.28 6.07 2.82
CA ARG A 459 17.61 5.44 4.09
C ARG A 459 18.33 6.42 5.00
N LYS A 460 17.75 6.65 6.18
CA LYS A 460 18.38 7.41 7.26
C LYS A 460 19.13 6.49 8.21
N THR A 461 20.40 6.79 8.45
CA THR A 461 21.24 5.99 9.36
C THR A 461 22.16 6.86 10.21
N GLN A 462 22.33 6.44 11.46
CA GLN A 462 23.32 7.00 12.37
C GLN A 462 24.68 6.27 12.27
N SER A 463 24.82 5.32 11.34
CA SER A 463 26.02 4.49 11.20
C SER A 463 26.32 4.19 9.72
N PRO A 464 26.70 5.20 8.92
CA PRO A 464 26.85 5.10 7.47
C PRO A 464 27.95 4.11 6.98
N GLY A 465 28.81 3.61 7.88
CA GLY A 465 29.88 2.65 7.56
C GLY A 465 29.56 1.17 7.83
N ARG A 466 28.38 0.84 8.37
CA ARG A 466 27.98 -0.55 8.64
C ARG A 466 27.32 -1.17 7.41
N ALA A 467 27.37 -2.50 7.27
CA ALA A 467 26.55 -3.21 6.30
C ALA A 467 25.07 -2.86 6.52
N LEU A 468 24.45 -2.25 5.51
CA LEU A 468 23.06 -1.82 5.51
C LEU A 468 22.23 -2.91 4.82
N ASP A 469 21.19 -3.37 5.52
CA ASP A 469 20.22 -4.32 4.98
C ASP A 469 19.24 -3.59 4.06
N VAL A 470 19.58 -3.47 2.78
CA VAL A 470 18.79 -2.78 1.76
C VAL A 470 18.42 -3.78 0.67
N PRO A 471 17.21 -3.71 0.10
CA PRO A 471 16.81 -4.60 -0.99
C PRO A 471 17.83 -4.52 -2.14
N VAL A 472 18.31 -5.67 -2.60
CA VAL A 472 19.41 -5.74 -3.57
C VAL A 472 19.07 -5.06 -4.89
N ASN A 473 17.79 -4.96 -5.27
CA ASN A 473 17.39 -4.29 -6.51
C ASN A 473 17.13 -2.78 -6.36
N ALA A 474 17.15 -2.23 -5.13
CA ALA A 474 16.81 -0.84 -4.90
C ALA A 474 18.01 0.10 -5.16
N PHE A 475 17.74 1.23 -5.77
CA PHE A 475 18.64 2.38 -5.77
C PHE A 475 18.44 3.15 -4.46
N SER A 476 19.40 3.06 -3.55
CA SER A 476 19.23 3.54 -2.18
C SER A 476 20.11 4.75 -1.89
N VAL A 477 19.51 5.89 -1.57
CA VAL A 477 20.19 7.09 -1.09
C VAL A 477 20.26 7.03 0.44
N VAL A 478 21.47 6.84 0.95
CA VAL A 478 21.76 6.75 2.38
C VAL A 478 22.22 8.12 2.87
N VAL A 479 21.52 8.65 3.87
CA VAL A 479 21.82 9.94 4.51
C VAL A 479 22.02 9.75 6.01
N SER A 480 22.80 10.63 6.64
CA SER A 480 23.03 10.62 8.10
C SER A 480 22.80 11.98 8.73
N ASP A 481 22.94 12.04 10.05
CA ASP A 481 22.89 13.26 10.85
C ASP A 481 24.02 14.25 10.52
N GLN A 482 25.14 13.73 10.00
CA GLN A 482 26.19 14.49 9.35
C GLN A 482 25.84 14.76 7.89
N PRO A 483 26.39 15.81 7.26
CA PRO A 483 26.15 16.12 5.84
C PRO A 483 26.88 15.12 4.94
N THR A 484 26.49 13.86 5.00
CA THR A 484 27.00 12.76 4.18
C THR A 484 25.86 12.13 3.41
N CYS A 485 26.12 11.80 2.14
CA CYS A 485 25.16 11.18 1.26
C CYS A 485 25.85 10.13 0.40
N THR A 486 25.38 8.89 0.48
CA THR A 486 25.96 7.75 -0.24
C THR A 486 24.87 7.04 -1.02
N ILE A 487 25.13 6.75 -2.29
CA ILE A 487 24.24 5.97 -3.14
C ILE A 487 24.71 4.51 -3.09
N LEU A 488 23.82 3.61 -2.68
CA LEU A 488 23.99 2.17 -2.78
C LEU A 488 23.14 1.63 -3.92
N TYR A 489 23.76 0.80 -4.77
CA TYR A 489 23.09 0.30 -5.96
C TYR A 489 23.62 -1.07 -6.37
N ASN A 490 22.82 -1.81 -7.14
CA ASN A 490 23.24 -3.05 -7.75
C ASN A 490 24.05 -2.78 -9.02
N PRO A 491 25.34 -3.16 -9.10
CA PRO A 491 26.18 -2.91 -10.27
C PRO A 491 25.79 -3.73 -11.51
N ARG A 492 24.89 -4.73 -11.38
CA ARG A 492 24.26 -5.41 -12.52
C ARG A 492 23.07 -4.63 -13.07
N ALA A 493 22.39 -3.85 -12.20
CA ALA A 493 21.25 -3.02 -12.60
C ALA A 493 21.66 -1.62 -13.07
N TRP A 494 22.81 -1.13 -12.62
CA TRP A 494 23.28 0.24 -12.89
C TRP A 494 24.75 0.27 -13.29
N GLU A 495 25.05 0.98 -14.36
CA GLU A 495 26.43 1.30 -14.73
C GLU A 495 27.00 2.34 -13.78
N ARG A 496 28.25 2.13 -13.35
CA ARG A 496 28.93 3.01 -12.38
C ARG A 496 29.00 4.47 -12.85
N SER A 497 29.33 4.70 -14.12
CA SER A 497 29.37 6.03 -14.74
C SER A 497 28.01 6.74 -14.66
N GLY A 498 26.92 6.00 -14.85
CA GLY A 498 25.56 6.53 -14.71
C GLY A 498 25.26 6.98 -13.28
N VAL A 499 25.64 6.18 -12.27
CA VAL A 499 25.44 6.55 -10.87
C VAL A 499 26.34 7.71 -10.44
N GLU A 500 27.58 7.77 -10.93
CA GLU A 500 28.49 8.90 -10.72
C GLU A 500 27.95 10.20 -11.33
N ALA A 501 27.30 10.13 -12.51
CA ALA A 501 26.61 11.27 -13.09
C ALA A 501 25.42 11.73 -12.21
N VAL A 502 24.60 10.80 -11.69
CA VAL A 502 23.53 11.13 -10.73
C VAL A 502 24.10 11.80 -9.49
N ALA A 503 25.17 11.25 -8.91
CA ALA A 503 25.83 11.83 -7.74
C ALA A 503 26.35 13.25 -8.02
N HIS A 504 26.97 13.47 -9.18
CA HIS A 504 27.43 14.79 -9.59
C HIS A 504 26.27 15.78 -9.76
N GLN A 505 25.18 15.40 -10.42
CA GLN A 505 24.01 16.26 -10.61
C GLN A 505 23.34 16.64 -9.28
N ILE A 506 23.28 15.71 -8.31
CA ILE A 506 22.80 16.02 -6.96
C ILE A 506 23.74 17.03 -6.27
N SER A 507 25.05 16.88 -6.43
CA SER A 507 26.04 17.83 -5.90
C SER A 507 25.87 19.24 -6.48
N VAL A 508 25.69 19.35 -7.81
CA VAL A 508 25.41 20.62 -8.48
C VAL A 508 24.08 21.23 -8.01
N LEU A 509 23.06 20.41 -7.82
CA LEU A 509 21.77 20.87 -7.28
C LEU A 509 21.91 21.44 -5.87
N LEU A 510 22.69 20.78 -5.00
CA LEU A 510 23.02 21.27 -3.67
C LEU A 510 23.68 22.64 -3.73
N GLU A 511 24.70 22.81 -4.58
CA GLU A 511 25.40 24.09 -4.74
C GLU A 511 24.48 25.19 -5.26
N SER A 512 23.70 24.91 -6.31
CA SER A 512 22.72 25.85 -6.85
C SER A 512 21.71 26.30 -5.80
N LEU A 513 21.25 25.39 -4.95
CA LEU A 513 20.29 25.66 -3.89
C LEU A 513 20.87 26.57 -2.82
N VAL A 514 22.09 26.30 -2.34
CA VAL A 514 22.69 27.08 -1.24
C VAL A 514 23.15 28.45 -1.71
N SER A 515 23.53 28.60 -2.99
CA SER A 515 23.85 29.90 -3.58
C SER A 515 22.60 30.73 -3.87
N GLN A 516 21.48 30.10 -4.25
CA GLN A 516 20.26 30.81 -4.69
C GLN A 516 18.98 30.22 -4.05
N PRO A 517 18.84 30.26 -2.71
CA PRO A 517 17.77 29.56 -1.99
C PRO A 517 16.36 30.11 -2.26
N ALA A 518 16.26 31.33 -2.78
CA ALA A 518 14.99 31.98 -3.11
C ALA A 518 14.46 31.58 -4.50
N LEU A 519 15.26 30.90 -5.34
CA LEU A 519 14.78 30.47 -6.65
C LEU A 519 13.71 29.38 -6.53
N PRO A 520 12.73 29.36 -7.46
CA PRO A 520 11.85 28.22 -7.62
C PRO A 520 12.64 26.93 -7.86
N VAL A 521 12.23 25.82 -7.24
CA VAL A 521 12.96 24.54 -7.35
C VAL A 521 13.10 24.05 -8.80
N LYS A 522 12.16 24.40 -9.68
CA LYS A 522 12.24 24.10 -11.12
C LYS A 522 13.38 24.82 -11.86
N SER A 523 13.91 25.90 -11.29
CA SER A 523 14.91 26.78 -11.91
C SER A 523 16.34 26.49 -11.44
N LEU A 524 16.53 25.66 -10.41
CA LEU A 524 17.86 25.31 -9.89
C LEU A 524 18.71 24.56 -10.95
N GLY A 525 20.03 24.70 -10.92
CA GLY A 525 20.92 23.97 -11.82
C GLY A 525 20.94 22.47 -11.50
N LEU A 526 20.97 21.61 -12.52
CA LEU A 526 21.35 20.18 -12.39
C LEU A 526 22.72 19.88 -13.04
N VAL A 527 23.22 20.81 -13.84
CA VAL A 527 24.52 20.76 -14.51
C VAL A 527 25.22 22.08 -14.26
N THR A 528 26.54 22.08 -14.23
CA THR A 528 27.34 23.29 -14.08
C THR A 528 27.12 24.24 -15.25
N ASP A 529 27.43 25.53 -15.09
CA ASP A 529 27.33 26.50 -16.20
C ASP A 529 28.27 26.12 -17.36
N GLN A 530 29.42 25.49 -17.06
CA GLN A 530 30.34 24.97 -18.06
C GLN A 530 29.71 23.82 -18.85
N GLU A 531 29.15 22.81 -18.18
CA GLU A 531 28.45 21.70 -18.84
C GLU A 531 27.24 22.20 -19.62
N ARG A 532 26.48 23.15 -19.06
CA ARG A 532 25.37 23.80 -19.76
C ARG A 532 25.86 24.49 -21.03
N HIS A 533 26.99 25.20 -20.97
CA HIS A 533 27.58 25.84 -22.13
C HIS A 533 28.01 24.82 -23.19
N GLN A 534 28.66 23.74 -22.76
CA GLN A 534 29.07 22.64 -23.62
C GLN A 534 27.88 21.98 -24.31
N LEU A 535 26.84 21.63 -23.56
CA LEU A 535 25.62 20.98 -24.05
C LEU A 535 24.84 21.87 -25.03
N LEU A 536 24.70 23.17 -24.73
CA LEU A 536 23.86 24.08 -25.51
C LEU A 536 24.59 24.73 -26.67
N TYR A 537 25.89 24.97 -26.57
CA TYR A 537 26.65 25.73 -27.55
C TYR A 537 27.77 24.92 -28.19
N GLU A 538 28.66 24.28 -27.43
CA GLU A 538 29.83 23.59 -28.01
C GLU A 538 29.43 22.36 -28.83
N TRP A 539 28.62 21.47 -28.27
CA TRP A 539 28.14 20.27 -28.98
C TRP A 539 27.14 20.62 -30.10
N ASN A 540 26.47 21.77 -29.99
CA ASN A 540 25.59 22.29 -31.03
C ASN A 540 26.29 23.25 -32.00
N ALA A 541 27.63 23.40 -31.94
CA ALA A 541 28.41 24.24 -32.86
C ALA A 541 28.57 23.57 -34.24
N THR A 542 27.49 23.03 -34.81
CA THR A 542 27.42 22.39 -36.13
C THR A 542 27.37 23.42 -37.27
N ARG A 543 27.57 24.70 -36.98
CA ARG A 543 27.47 25.81 -37.93
C ARG A 543 28.70 25.84 -38.84
N VAL A 544 28.69 24.97 -39.86
CA VAL A 544 29.71 24.89 -40.90
C VAL A 544 29.21 25.58 -42.17
N THR A 545 30.09 26.29 -42.88
CA THR A 545 29.78 26.83 -44.20
C THR A 545 29.58 25.68 -45.18
N TYR A 546 28.35 25.50 -45.68
CA TYR A 546 28.03 24.56 -46.73
C TYR A 546 27.38 25.28 -47.92
N PRO A 547 27.46 24.73 -49.15
CA PRO A 547 26.86 25.33 -50.33
C PRO A 547 25.33 25.44 -50.17
N ARG A 548 24.79 26.66 -50.06
CA ARG A 548 23.34 26.92 -49.88
C ARG A 548 22.54 26.84 -51.18
N ASP A 549 23.24 26.77 -52.31
CA ASP A 549 22.72 26.56 -53.66
C ASP A 549 22.49 25.07 -53.97
N ARG A 550 22.80 24.17 -53.03
CA ARG A 550 22.66 22.71 -53.18
C ARG A 550 21.66 22.16 -52.18
N LEU A 551 20.96 21.10 -52.57
CA LEU A 551 20.10 20.34 -51.67
C LEU A 551 20.95 19.39 -50.82
N ILE A 552 20.57 19.16 -49.56
CA ILE A 552 21.37 18.33 -48.61
C ILE A 552 21.67 16.94 -49.18
N HIS A 553 20.69 16.29 -49.84
CA HIS A 553 20.90 14.97 -50.44
C HIS A 553 21.98 14.99 -51.53
N GLN A 554 22.12 16.08 -52.29
CA GLN A 554 23.16 16.21 -53.31
C GLN A 554 24.56 16.26 -52.70
N LEU A 555 24.70 16.88 -51.53
CA LEU A 555 25.97 16.88 -50.78
C LEU A 555 26.33 15.48 -50.28
N VAL A 556 25.33 14.67 -49.89
CA VAL A 556 25.52 13.27 -49.50
C VAL A 556 25.90 12.41 -50.71
N GLU A 557 25.26 12.60 -51.86
CA GLU A 557 25.60 11.92 -53.13
C GLU A 557 27.03 12.25 -53.59
N GLU A 558 27.44 13.52 -53.50
CA GLU A 558 28.81 13.93 -53.80
C GLU A 558 29.81 13.27 -52.87
N GLN A 559 29.48 13.15 -51.58
CA GLN A 559 30.32 12.47 -50.61
C GLN A 559 30.41 10.97 -50.89
N ALA A 560 29.32 10.33 -51.33
CA ALA A 560 29.32 8.94 -51.77
C ALA A 560 30.18 8.69 -53.01
N LYS A 561 30.27 9.66 -53.93
CA LYS A 561 31.19 9.59 -55.08
C LYS A 561 32.64 9.82 -54.67
N ARG A 562 32.91 10.77 -53.77
CA ARG A 562 34.27 11.14 -53.34
C ARG A 562 34.89 10.11 -52.40
N ARG A 563 34.09 9.51 -51.52
CA ARG A 563 34.54 8.62 -50.44
C ARG A 563 33.59 7.43 -50.26
N PRO A 564 33.45 6.55 -51.27
CA PRO A 564 32.44 5.50 -51.29
C PRO A 564 32.54 4.52 -50.12
N GLU A 565 33.77 4.15 -49.73
CA GLU A 565 34.04 3.18 -48.67
C GLU A 565 34.13 3.79 -47.27
N SER A 566 34.01 5.12 -47.14
CA SER A 566 34.01 5.77 -45.82
C SER A 566 32.69 5.53 -45.11
N VAL A 567 32.73 5.27 -43.81
CA VAL A 567 31.54 5.09 -42.98
C VAL A 567 30.73 6.41 -42.95
N ALA A 568 29.46 6.32 -43.32
CA ALA A 568 28.51 7.43 -43.33
C ALA A 568 27.58 7.40 -42.11
N LEU A 569 27.21 6.19 -41.67
CA LEU A 569 26.29 5.96 -40.57
C LEU A 569 26.78 4.78 -39.74
N THR A 570 26.74 4.91 -38.43
CA THR A 570 26.98 3.82 -37.48
C THR A 570 25.82 3.76 -36.49
N SER A 571 25.28 2.57 -36.27
CA SER A 571 24.23 2.30 -35.29
C SER A 571 24.50 0.96 -34.62
N GLY A 572 24.98 0.99 -33.38
CA GLY A 572 25.48 -0.20 -32.70
C GLY A 572 26.68 -0.80 -33.45
N GLU A 573 26.63 -2.10 -33.74
CA GLU A 573 27.66 -2.81 -34.51
C GLU A 573 27.47 -2.70 -36.04
N VAL A 574 26.36 -2.11 -36.50
CA VAL A 574 26.09 -1.93 -37.93
C VAL A 574 26.66 -0.61 -38.40
N PHE A 575 27.45 -0.66 -39.47
CA PHE A 575 27.92 0.52 -40.18
C PHE A 575 27.48 0.46 -41.65
N LEU A 576 27.17 1.62 -42.21
CA LEU A 576 26.94 1.79 -43.64
C LEU A 576 27.97 2.74 -44.20
N THR A 577 28.60 2.36 -45.31
CA THR A 577 29.43 3.27 -46.08
C THR A 577 28.58 4.29 -46.84
N TYR A 578 29.15 5.42 -47.26
CA TYR A 578 28.42 6.41 -48.06
C TYR A 578 27.83 5.79 -49.34
N GLN A 579 28.54 4.86 -49.98
CA GLN A 579 28.01 4.16 -51.17
C GLN A 579 26.80 3.27 -50.83
N GLN A 580 26.86 2.54 -49.71
CA GLN A 580 25.77 1.67 -49.29
C GLN A 580 24.54 2.48 -48.88
N LEU A 581 24.74 3.58 -48.15
CA LEU A 581 23.68 4.50 -47.75
C LEU A 581 23.00 5.11 -48.98
N ASP A 582 23.77 5.65 -49.92
CA ASP A 582 23.25 6.25 -51.16
C ASP A 582 22.47 5.22 -52.00
N ARG A 583 22.99 3.99 -52.11
CA ARG A 583 22.29 2.91 -52.83
C ARG A 583 20.94 2.57 -52.19
N GLN A 584 20.89 2.43 -50.87
CA GLN A 584 19.65 2.12 -50.16
C GLN A 584 18.65 3.28 -50.22
N ALA A 585 19.12 4.52 -50.05
CA ALA A 585 18.30 5.72 -50.20
C ALA A 585 17.69 5.82 -51.60
N ASN A 586 18.48 5.57 -52.65
CA ASN A 586 18.02 5.56 -54.04
C ASN A 586 17.03 4.42 -54.34
N GLN A 587 17.21 3.25 -53.74
CA GLN A 587 16.24 2.14 -53.85
C GLN A 587 14.90 2.53 -53.22
N LEU A 588 14.93 3.11 -52.03
CA LEU A 588 13.73 3.60 -51.34
C LEU A 588 13.06 4.72 -52.14
N ALA A 589 13.81 5.71 -52.65
CA ALA A 589 13.29 6.79 -53.46
C ALA A 589 12.55 6.29 -54.70
N ARG A 590 13.13 5.33 -55.45
CA ARG A 590 12.49 4.72 -56.62
C ARG A 590 11.23 3.94 -56.24
N HIS A 591 11.23 3.25 -55.10
CA HIS A 591 10.06 2.53 -54.61
C HIS A 591 8.92 3.50 -54.25
N LEU A 592 9.24 4.60 -53.57
CA LEU A 592 8.26 5.64 -53.22
C LEU A 592 7.72 6.34 -54.47
N GLN A 593 8.57 6.66 -55.45
CA GLN A 593 8.14 7.21 -56.74
C GLN A 593 7.19 6.26 -57.49
N LYS A 594 7.48 4.94 -57.50
CA LYS A 594 6.56 3.93 -58.06
C LYS A 594 5.21 3.87 -57.36
N ARG A 595 5.14 4.28 -56.10
CA ARG A 595 3.89 4.39 -55.32
C ARG A 595 3.20 5.75 -55.47
N GLY A 596 3.70 6.62 -56.35
CA GLY A 596 3.09 7.92 -56.66
C GLY A 596 3.57 9.09 -55.80
N VAL A 597 4.62 8.91 -55.00
CA VAL A 597 5.23 10.02 -54.23
C VAL A 597 5.98 10.96 -55.18
N GLY A 598 5.54 12.22 -55.22
CA GLY A 598 6.16 13.31 -55.96
C GLY A 598 6.61 14.46 -55.05
N PRO A 599 7.06 15.59 -55.62
CA PRO A 599 7.36 16.80 -54.86
C PRO A 599 6.18 17.24 -53.98
N GLU A 600 6.46 17.78 -52.80
CA GLU A 600 5.45 18.26 -51.82
C GLU A 600 4.51 17.18 -51.25
N VAL A 601 4.74 15.89 -51.54
CA VAL A 601 3.99 14.78 -50.93
C VAL A 601 4.68 14.36 -49.63
N MET A 602 3.99 14.54 -48.50
CA MET A 602 4.49 14.08 -47.20
C MET A 602 4.48 12.55 -47.12
N VAL A 603 5.60 12.00 -46.65
CA VAL A 603 5.80 10.56 -46.39
C VAL A 603 6.12 10.40 -44.91
N GLY A 604 5.46 9.47 -44.23
CA GLY A 604 5.61 9.22 -42.79
C GLY A 604 5.45 7.75 -42.44
#